data_AF-A0A7C8BV21-F1
#
_entry.id   AF-A0A7C8BV21-F1
#
_cell.length_a   1.000
_cell.length_b   1.000
_cell.length_c   1.000
_cell.angle_alpha   90.00
_cell.angle_beta   90.00
_cell.angle_gamma   90.00
#
_symmetry.space_group_name_H-M   'P 1'
#
loop_
_entity.id
_entity.type
_entity.pdbx_description
1 polymer ?
#
loop_
_entity_poly.entity_id
_entity_poly.type
_entity_poly.pdbx_seq_one_letter_code
_entity_poly.pdbx_strand_id
1 'polypeptide(L)'
;MQMGRRDQAQEAGDNSTNYQAGKDIHVHGLSIDEARTVALDVFRSNALELAGVAQTLAVARAEQLTNEFLTKLETVIPERVDQLADPDVQSVVFQAQKEFARSGEDELRVALVDLLAARVGEEDRNLRTLALNEAIVSAPKLTEKQRRAIAWVFYLRYTRPTNIGTPEDYYLRLKNEVSALGISLPTGHADYQHIEYVGAGSLSISSHSFANGIMSGVEGLYTKGFAENDIDAALLTELQACQFVIPALRDQSRFQLNLLADEDLEKRATVLGLEGRIPDLKNVVSLGRMSEGEVSDEVVARVPEFSTLRDTWDDDKTGLRSLTLTSVGLALGHAYWTRLTGSNASLEIWLP
;
A
#
# COMPACT_ATOMS: atom_id res chain seq x y z
N MET A 1 49.17 33.35 -34.82
CA MET A 1 48.44 32.28 -34.11
C MET A 1 47.78 32.90 -32.90
N GLN A 2 46.48 33.14 -32.96
CA GLN A 2 45.69 33.65 -31.83
C GLN A 2 44.94 32.44 -31.27
N MET A 3 45.33 31.98 -30.08
CA MET A 3 44.64 30.90 -29.37
C MET A 3 43.25 31.41 -28.97
N GLY A 4 42.20 30.84 -29.57
CA GLY A 4 40.82 31.08 -29.18
C GLY A 4 40.57 30.56 -27.77
N ARG A 5 40.07 31.44 -26.90
CA ARG A 5 39.62 31.14 -25.55
C ARG A 5 38.45 30.16 -25.64
N ARG A 6 38.64 28.92 -25.20
CA ARG A 6 37.55 27.96 -24.98
C ARG A 6 36.98 28.21 -23.59
N ASP A 7 36.21 29.27 -23.45
CA ASP A 7 35.50 29.53 -22.20
C ASP A 7 34.11 28.92 -22.33
N GLN A 8 33.98 27.71 -21.79
CA GLN A 8 32.77 26.95 -21.41
C GLN A 8 32.70 25.55 -22.05
N ALA A 9 33.01 24.54 -21.24
CA ALA A 9 32.79 23.13 -21.52
C ALA A 9 31.88 22.57 -20.40
N GLN A 10 30.80 21.89 -20.78
CA GLN A 10 29.88 21.26 -19.84
C GLN A 10 29.64 19.82 -20.30
N GLU A 11 29.84 18.86 -19.40
CA GLU A 11 29.45 17.47 -19.60
C GLU A 11 28.20 17.20 -18.77
N ALA A 12 27.20 16.55 -19.39
CA ALA A 12 25.90 16.23 -18.80
C ALA A 12 25.83 14.71 -18.55
N GLY A 13 25.17 14.31 -17.46
CA GLY A 13 24.71 12.93 -17.27
C GLY A 13 23.26 12.76 -17.72
N ASP A 14 22.74 11.53 -17.69
CA ASP A 14 21.33 11.26 -17.97
C ASP A 14 20.42 12.00 -16.96
N ASN A 15 19.35 12.61 -17.44
CA ASN A 15 18.39 13.49 -16.70
C ASN A 15 18.95 14.82 -16.17
N SER A 16 19.98 15.40 -16.80
CA SER A 16 20.48 16.74 -16.42
C SER A 16 19.83 17.86 -17.25
N THR A 17 19.30 18.89 -16.59
CA THR A 17 18.98 20.17 -17.25
C THR A 17 20.15 21.14 -17.09
N ASN A 18 20.90 21.33 -18.17
CA ASN A 18 22.11 22.14 -18.17
C ASN A 18 21.83 23.58 -18.61
N TYR A 19 21.91 24.50 -17.66
CA TYR A 19 21.84 25.93 -17.94
C TYR A 19 23.26 26.51 -18.07
N GLN A 20 23.56 27.13 -19.22
CA GLN A 20 24.84 27.77 -19.48
C GLN A 20 24.61 29.19 -19.99
N ALA A 21 25.06 30.19 -19.24
CA ALA A 21 24.99 31.60 -19.62
C ALA A 21 26.26 32.35 -19.22
N GLY A 22 26.60 33.41 -19.96
CA GLY A 22 27.72 34.30 -19.63
C GLY A 22 27.45 35.30 -18.49
N LYS A 23 26.27 35.25 -17.87
CA LYS A 23 25.77 36.08 -16.76
C LYS A 23 24.79 35.25 -15.88
N ASP A 24 24.18 35.87 -14.87
CA ASP A 24 23.28 35.21 -13.92
C ASP A 24 22.12 34.47 -14.60
N ILE A 25 21.91 33.22 -14.18
CA ILE A 25 20.78 32.38 -14.59
C ILE A 25 19.72 32.48 -13.49
N HIS A 26 18.56 33.07 -13.81
CA HIS A 26 17.41 33.07 -12.93
C HIS A 26 16.50 31.90 -13.33
N VAL A 27 16.51 30.81 -12.54
CA VAL A 27 15.57 29.70 -12.68
C VAL A 27 14.33 30.04 -11.87
N HIS A 28 13.25 30.40 -12.55
CA HIS A 28 11.96 30.75 -11.93
C HIS A 28 11.05 29.53 -11.94
N GLY A 29 11.17 28.68 -10.92
CA GLY A 29 10.11 27.75 -10.51
C GLY A 29 9.04 28.48 -9.70
N LEU A 30 7.87 27.86 -9.55
CA LEU A 30 6.78 28.33 -8.71
C LEU A 30 7.21 28.24 -7.24
N SER A 31 7.22 29.36 -6.53
CA SER A 31 7.39 29.35 -5.07
C SER A 31 6.15 28.76 -4.38
N ILE A 32 6.28 28.34 -3.12
CA ILE A 32 5.14 27.80 -2.37
C ILE A 32 4.03 28.83 -2.16
N ASP A 33 4.38 30.09 -1.97
CA ASP A 33 3.40 31.16 -1.85
C ASP A 33 2.63 31.36 -3.16
N GLU A 34 3.34 31.31 -4.31
CA GLU A 34 2.69 31.36 -5.62
C GLU A 34 1.83 30.11 -5.86
N ALA A 35 2.30 28.92 -5.48
CA ALA A 35 1.56 27.66 -5.57
C ALA A 35 0.26 27.69 -4.75
N ARG A 36 0.30 28.30 -3.55
CA ARG A 36 -0.88 28.54 -2.72
C ARG A 36 -1.87 29.45 -3.41
N THR A 37 -1.40 30.56 -3.99
CA THR A 37 -2.26 31.49 -4.73
C THR A 37 -2.92 30.78 -5.91
N VAL A 38 -2.15 30.04 -6.71
CA VAL A 38 -2.68 29.26 -7.85
C VAL A 38 -3.76 28.29 -7.40
N ALA A 39 -3.49 27.46 -6.38
CA ALA A 39 -4.45 26.46 -5.90
C ALA A 39 -5.75 27.10 -5.37
N LEU A 40 -5.67 28.25 -4.68
CA LEU A 40 -6.84 28.93 -4.15
C LEU A 40 -7.63 29.70 -5.21
N ASP A 41 -6.95 30.26 -6.22
CA ASP A 41 -7.60 30.93 -7.34
C ASP A 41 -8.37 29.92 -8.20
N VAL A 42 -7.78 28.75 -8.47
CA VAL A 42 -8.47 27.65 -9.15
C VAL A 42 -9.74 27.27 -8.38
N PHE A 43 -9.69 27.14 -7.06
CA PHE A 43 -10.87 26.88 -6.26
C PHE A 43 -11.93 27.98 -6.40
N ARG A 44 -11.56 29.24 -6.17
CA ARG A 44 -12.49 30.38 -6.17
C ARG A 44 -13.15 30.60 -7.53
N SER A 45 -12.41 30.36 -8.62
CA SER A 45 -12.94 30.52 -9.98
C SER A 45 -13.87 29.38 -10.43
N ASN A 46 -13.84 28.21 -9.79
CA ASN A 46 -14.58 27.03 -10.24
C ASN A 46 -15.58 26.49 -9.21
N ALA A 47 -15.49 26.92 -7.95
CA ALA A 47 -16.38 26.46 -6.89
C ALA A 47 -17.83 26.94 -7.09
N LEU A 48 -18.77 26.20 -6.52
CA LEU A 48 -20.17 26.60 -6.44
C LEU A 48 -20.27 27.91 -5.63
N GLU A 49 -21.01 28.90 -6.15
CA GLU A 49 -21.34 30.10 -5.37
C GLU A 49 -22.29 29.75 -4.23
N LEU A 50 -21.70 29.49 -3.06
CA LEU A 50 -22.41 29.34 -1.78
C LEU A 50 -22.69 30.71 -1.18
N ALA A 51 -23.70 30.80 -0.31
CA ALA A 51 -24.09 32.05 0.35
C ALA A 51 -23.88 32.01 1.87
N GLY A 52 -23.50 33.15 2.44
CA GLY A 52 -23.40 33.34 3.88
C GLY A 52 -22.42 32.38 4.55
N VAL A 53 -22.83 31.78 5.68
CA VAL A 53 -21.97 30.90 6.50
C VAL A 53 -21.44 29.69 5.73
N ALA A 54 -22.23 29.14 4.78
CA ALA A 54 -21.80 28.00 3.98
C ALA A 54 -20.61 28.34 3.07
N GLN A 55 -20.57 29.56 2.53
CA GLN A 55 -19.45 30.05 1.72
C GLN A 55 -18.18 30.18 2.56
N THR A 56 -18.28 30.87 3.70
CA THR A 56 -17.14 31.06 4.61
C THR A 56 -16.56 29.72 5.05
N LEU A 57 -17.41 28.75 5.39
CA LEU A 57 -16.96 27.42 5.81
C LEU A 57 -16.31 26.63 4.68
N ALA A 58 -16.87 26.67 3.47
CA ALA A 58 -16.30 25.99 2.31
C ALA A 58 -14.92 26.55 1.94
N VAL A 59 -14.77 27.88 1.94
CA VAL A 59 -13.48 28.55 1.68
C VAL A 59 -12.46 28.20 2.75
N ALA A 60 -12.83 28.27 4.04
CA ALA A 60 -11.92 27.91 5.14
C ALA A 60 -11.42 26.46 5.04
N ARG A 61 -12.30 25.52 4.64
CA ARG A 61 -11.93 24.11 4.43
C ARG A 61 -11.01 23.93 3.22
N ALA A 62 -11.28 24.60 2.11
CA ALA A 62 -10.40 24.56 0.94
C ALA A 62 -9.01 25.14 1.25
N GLU A 63 -8.95 26.24 2.00
CA GLU A 63 -7.70 26.83 2.49
C GLU A 63 -6.95 25.88 3.43
N GLN A 64 -7.66 25.24 4.36
CA GLN A 64 -7.06 24.24 5.25
C GLN A 64 -6.42 23.09 4.46
N LEU A 65 -7.15 22.45 3.55
CA LEU A 65 -6.63 21.35 2.74
C LEU A 65 -5.42 21.80 1.89
N THR A 66 -5.50 22.99 1.28
CA THR A 66 -4.41 23.54 0.47
C THR A 66 -3.16 23.77 1.32
N ASN A 67 -3.32 24.34 2.52
CA ASN A 67 -2.20 24.64 3.39
C ASN A 67 -1.49 23.37 3.88
N GLU A 68 -2.26 22.37 4.30
CA GLU A 68 -1.72 21.08 4.73
C GLU A 68 -1.06 20.31 3.60
N PHE A 69 -1.66 20.30 2.41
CA PHE A 69 -1.08 19.70 1.22
C PHE A 69 0.27 20.34 0.86
N LEU A 70 0.34 21.67 0.80
CA LEU A 70 1.59 22.37 0.49
C LEU A 70 2.66 22.16 1.57
N THR A 71 2.27 22.13 2.84
CA THR A 71 3.20 21.83 3.94
C THR A 71 3.77 20.41 3.80
N LYS A 72 2.94 19.44 3.43
CA LYS A 72 3.40 18.08 3.15
C LYS A 72 4.31 18.04 1.92
N LEU A 73 3.99 18.80 0.88
CA LEU A 73 4.80 18.86 -0.34
C LEU A 73 6.20 19.45 -0.06
N GLU A 74 6.28 20.56 0.67
CA GLU A 74 7.55 21.17 1.10
C GLU A 74 8.43 20.23 1.92
N THR A 75 7.81 19.38 2.75
CA THR A 75 8.53 18.52 3.66
C THR A 75 8.98 17.21 3.02
N VAL A 76 8.22 16.68 2.06
CA VAL A 76 8.46 15.35 1.49
C VAL A 76 9.11 15.41 0.09
N ILE A 77 8.71 16.36 -0.76
CA ILE A 77 9.15 16.48 -2.16
C ILE A 77 9.19 17.97 -2.62
N PRO A 78 10.00 18.83 -1.96
CA PRO A 78 10.04 20.28 -2.23
C PRO A 78 10.44 20.63 -3.66
N GLU A 79 11.16 19.75 -4.35
CA GLU A 79 11.54 19.92 -5.76
C GLU A 79 10.36 19.78 -6.74
N ARG A 80 9.19 19.34 -6.27
CA ARG A 80 8.00 19.08 -7.09
C ARG A 80 6.96 20.20 -7.09
N VAL A 81 7.23 21.32 -6.43
CA VAL A 81 6.27 22.44 -6.31
C VAL A 81 5.85 23.00 -7.68
N ASP A 82 6.75 23.00 -8.65
CA ASP A 82 6.48 23.48 -10.01
C ASP A 82 5.34 22.70 -10.71
N GLN A 83 5.08 21.46 -10.29
CA GLN A 83 3.99 20.64 -10.83
C GLN A 83 2.61 21.23 -10.53
N LEU A 84 2.46 22.15 -9.56
CA LEU A 84 1.18 22.84 -9.36
C LEU A 84 0.78 23.76 -10.52
N ALA A 85 1.70 24.08 -11.44
CA ALA A 85 1.36 24.77 -12.68
C ALA A 85 0.72 23.84 -13.72
N ASP A 86 0.82 22.51 -13.56
CA ASP A 86 0.27 21.54 -14.50
C ASP A 86 -1.27 21.49 -14.44
N PRO A 87 -1.97 21.54 -15.59
CA PRO A 87 -3.43 21.53 -15.63
C PRO A 87 -4.08 20.27 -15.03
N ASP A 88 -3.47 19.09 -15.15
CA ASP A 88 -4.00 17.86 -14.57
C ASP A 88 -3.86 17.89 -13.04
N VAL A 89 -2.70 18.34 -12.53
CA VAL A 89 -2.49 18.57 -11.09
C VAL A 89 -3.48 19.59 -10.53
N GLN A 90 -3.66 20.74 -11.20
CA GLN A 90 -4.66 21.74 -10.77
C GLN A 90 -6.08 21.17 -10.75
N SER A 91 -6.41 20.32 -11.73
CA SER A 91 -7.72 19.67 -11.79
C SER A 91 -7.96 18.78 -10.56
N VAL A 92 -7.01 17.93 -10.19
CA VAL A 92 -7.18 17.03 -9.04
C VAL A 92 -7.10 17.75 -7.70
N VAL A 93 -6.27 18.80 -7.58
CA VAL A 93 -6.27 19.70 -6.41
C VAL A 93 -7.65 20.31 -6.23
N PHE A 94 -8.26 20.81 -7.32
CA PHE A 94 -9.60 21.36 -7.28
C PHE A 94 -10.65 20.33 -6.84
N GLN A 95 -10.61 19.10 -7.37
CA GLN A 95 -11.54 18.05 -6.96
C GLN A 95 -11.40 17.73 -5.45
N ALA A 96 -10.18 17.61 -4.95
CA ALA A 96 -9.93 17.37 -3.52
C ALA A 96 -10.47 18.51 -2.65
N GLN A 97 -10.17 19.77 -3.00
CA GLN A 97 -10.67 20.95 -2.29
C GLN A 97 -12.19 20.99 -2.27
N LYS A 98 -12.84 20.75 -3.42
CA LYS A 98 -14.29 20.72 -3.56
C LYS A 98 -14.94 19.68 -2.65
N GLU A 99 -14.42 18.46 -2.64
CA GLU A 99 -15.03 17.37 -1.88
C GLU A 99 -14.80 17.51 -0.37
N PHE A 100 -13.64 18.02 0.08
CA PHE A 100 -13.44 18.34 1.49
C PHE A 100 -14.26 19.56 1.93
N ALA A 101 -14.36 20.60 1.09
CA ALA A 101 -15.19 21.78 1.38
C ALA A 101 -16.65 21.39 1.67
N ARG A 102 -17.19 20.42 0.90
CA ARG A 102 -18.55 19.88 1.07
C ARG A 102 -18.68 19.00 2.31
N SER A 103 -17.78 18.04 2.51
CA SER A 103 -17.91 17.04 3.57
C SER A 103 -17.48 17.56 4.95
N GLY A 104 -16.33 18.22 5.03
CA GLY A 104 -15.67 18.55 6.30
C GLY A 104 -15.19 17.35 7.10
N GLU A 105 -15.05 16.18 6.47
CA GLU A 105 -14.59 14.97 7.14
C GLU A 105 -13.06 14.99 7.30
N ASP A 106 -12.59 14.98 8.56
CA ASP A 106 -11.17 15.08 8.87
C ASP A 106 -10.35 13.91 8.32
N GLU A 107 -10.86 12.68 8.40
CA GLU A 107 -10.14 11.51 7.88
C GLU A 107 -10.01 11.56 6.34
N LEU A 108 -11.06 12.04 5.66
CA LEU A 108 -11.01 12.26 4.22
C LEU A 108 -10.01 13.37 3.85
N ARG A 109 -9.96 14.48 4.60
CA ARG A 109 -8.98 15.55 4.38
C ARG A 109 -7.56 15.02 4.38
N VAL A 110 -7.18 14.28 5.42
CA VAL A 110 -5.81 13.76 5.55
C VAL A 110 -5.51 12.79 4.41
N ALA A 111 -6.44 11.91 4.05
CA ALA A 111 -6.26 11.00 2.92
C ALA A 111 -6.12 11.73 1.57
N LEU A 112 -6.89 12.80 1.34
CA LEU A 112 -6.76 13.61 0.12
C LEU A 112 -5.41 14.32 0.06
N VAL A 113 -4.91 14.85 1.19
CA VAL A 113 -3.56 15.43 1.28
C VAL A 113 -2.49 14.40 0.89
N ASP A 114 -2.62 13.17 1.36
CA ASP A 114 -1.67 12.09 1.05
C ASP A 114 -1.72 11.67 -0.42
N LEU A 115 -2.91 11.52 -0.98
CA LEU A 115 -3.12 11.20 -2.40
C LEU A 115 -2.61 12.32 -3.33
N LEU A 116 -2.83 13.58 -2.98
CA LEU A 116 -2.31 14.72 -3.74
C LEU A 116 -0.78 14.76 -3.72
N ALA A 117 -0.16 14.53 -2.56
CA ALA A 117 1.30 14.45 -2.45
C ALA A 117 1.86 13.30 -3.29
N ALA A 118 1.24 12.12 -3.22
CA ALA A 118 1.62 10.98 -4.06
C ALA A 118 1.46 11.30 -5.55
N ARG A 119 0.36 11.94 -5.95
CA ARG A 119 0.11 12.33 -7.35
C ARG A 119 1.14 13.31 -7.88
N VAL A 120 1.51 14.33 -7.10
CA VAL A 120 2.51 15.33 -7.51
C VAL A 120 3.93 14.75 -7.58
N GLY A 121 4.20 13.66 -6.86
CA GLY A 121 5.45 12.91 -6.99
C GLY A 121 5.64 12.21 -8.34
N GLU A 122 4.58 12.07 -9.15
CA GLU A 122 4.61 11.36 -10.44
C GLU A 122 4.79 12.33 -11.62
N GLU A 123 5.78 12.04 -12.49
CA GLU A 123 6.13 12.87 -13.66
C GLU A 123 5.32 12.53 -14.91
N ASP A 124 5.13 11.24 -15.17
CA ASP A 124 4.55 10.76 -16.42
C ASP A 124 3.06 10.51 -16.30
N ARG A 125 2.36 10.69 -17.42
CA ARG A 125 0.98 10.21 -17.58
C ARG A 125 0.96 8.69 -17.76
N ASN A 126 1.31 7.98 -16.69
CA ASN A 126 1.32 6.53 -16.58
C ASN A 126 0.04 6.03 -15.87
N LEU A 127 -0.08 4.71 -15.72
CA LEU A 127 -1.24 4.09 -15.04
C LEU A 127 -1.37 4.58 -13.59
N ARG A 128 -0.25 4.82 -12.91
CA ARG A 128 -0.20 5.27 -11.51
C ARG A 128 -0.78 6.67 -11.35
N THR A 129 -0.40 7.60 -12.21
CA THR A 129 -0.98 8.94 -12.34
C THR A 129 -2.49 8.88 -12.55
N LEU A 130 -2.95 8.05 -13.48
CA LEU A 130 -4.39 7.88 -13.73
C LEU A 130 -5.13 7.27 -12.53
N ALA A 131 -4.53 6.28 -11.87
CA ALA A 131 -5.10 5.63 -10.70
C ALA A 131 -5.18 6.59 -9.50
N LEU A 132 -4.15 7.41 -9.28
CA LEU A 132 -4.13 8.44 -8.23
C LEU A 132 -5.16 9.54 -8.48
N ASN A 133 -5.28 10.01 -9.73
CA ASN A 133 -6.32 10.97 -10.12
C ASN A 133 -7.72 10.44 -9.79
N GLU A 134 -8.02 9.21 -10.20
CA GLU A 134 -9.33 8.62 -9.93
C GLU A 134 -9.51 8.27 -8.44
N ALA A 135 -8.44 7.92 -7.72
CA ALA A 135 -8.49 7.70 -6.28
C ALA A 135 -8.90 8.98 -5.53
N ILE A 136 -8.37 10.15 -5.92
CA ILE A 136 -8.76 11.45 -5.36
C ILE A 136 -10.26 11.72 -5.58
N VAL A 137 -10.80 11.31 -6.73
CA VAL A 137 -12.22 11.47 -7.09
C VAL A 137 -13.12 10.44 -6.39
N SER A 138 -12.62 9.23 -6.14
CA SER A 138 -13.41 8.14 -5.56
C SER A 138 -13.34 8.06 -4.03
N ALA A 139 -12.26 8.50 -3.39
CA ALA A 139 -12.15 8.52 -1.92
C ALA A 139 -13.34 9.20 -1.23
N PRO A 140 -13.83 10.37 -1.69
CA PRO A 140 -14.96 11.07 -1.07
C PRO A 140 -16.31 10.38 -1.21
N LYS A 141 -16.44 9.45 -2.19
CA LYS A 141 -17.68 8.71 -2.44
C LYS A 141 -17.84 7.51 -1.52
N LEU A 142 -16.78 7.16 -0.78
CA LEU A 142 -16.75 6.04 0.15
C LEU A 142 -17.08 6.53 1.56
N THR A 143 -17.58 5.64 2.40
CA THR A 143 -17.64 5.85 3.85
C THR A 143 -16.30 5.52 4.49
N GLU A 144 -16.07 6.01 5.71
CA GLU A 144 -14.89 5.66 6.51
C GLU A 144 -14.69 4.15 6.60
N LYS A 145 -15.78 3.40 6.88
CA LYS A 145 -15.75 1.94 6.99
C LYS A 145 -15.33 1.27 5.68
N GLN A 146 -15.81 1.77 4.54
CA GLN A 146 -15.44 1.22 3.23
C GLN A 146 -13.96 1.50 2.89
N ARG A 147 -13.44 2.68 3.22
CA ARG A 147 -12.01 2.99 3.03
C ARG A 147 -11.12 2.12 3.91
N ARG A 148 -11.54 1.88 5.15
CA ARG A 148 -10.89 0.91 6.05
C ARG A 148 -10.96 -0.52 5.51
N ALA A 149 -12.08 -0.93 4.92
CA ALA A 149 -12.18 -2.24 4.25
C ALA A 149 -11.18 -2.37 3.10
N ILE A 150 -11.06 -1.33 2.26
CA ILE A 150 -10.07 -1.28 1.18
C ILE A 150 -8.64 -1.39 1.72
N ALA A 151 -8.33 -0.69 2.83
CA ALA A 151 -7.02 -0.77 3.47
C ALA A 151 -6.71 -2.19 4.00
N TRP A 152 -7.68 -2.88 4.59
CA TRP A 152 -7.52 -4.27 5.01
C TRP A 152 -7.34 -5.23 3.85
N VAL A 153 -8.10 -5.04 2.77
CA VAL A 153 -7.94 -5.83 1.54
C VAL A 153 -6.55 -5.62 0.95
N PHE A 154 -6.07 -4.37 0.93
CA PHE A 154 -4.72 -4.04 0.51
C PHE A 154 -3.69 -4.78 1.36
N TYR A 155 -3.76 -4.64 2.68
CA TYR A 155 -2.84 -5.28 3.62
C TYR A 155 -2.80 -6.80 3.45
N LEU A 156 -3.94 -7.48 3.58
CA LEU A 156 -3.99 -8.95 3.65
C LEU A 156 -3.81 -9.65 2.29
N ARG A 157 -3.94 -8.95 1.16
CA ARG A 157 -3.83 -9.60 -0.17
C ARG A 157 -2.67 -9.11 -1.01
N TYR A 158 -2.22 -7.88 -0.79
CA TYR A 158 -1.25 -7.25 -1.68
C TYR A 158 0.05 -6.92 -0.95
N THR A 159 0.08 -6.92 0.38
CA THR A 159 1.34 -6.74 1.12
C THR A 159 1.93 -8.09 1.51
N ARG A 160 3.25 -8.10 1.66
CA ARG A 160 3.98 -9.20 2.26
C ARG A 160 4.86 -8.65 3.37
N PRO A 161 4.89 -9.30 4.53
CA PRO A 161 5.84 -8.91 5.53
C PRO A 161 7.27 -9.20 5.06
N THR A 162 8.19 -8.33 5.45
CA THR A 162 9.62 -8.56 5.30
C THR A 162 10.26 -8.67 6.67
N ASN A 163 11.35 -9.43 6.77
CA ASN A 163 12.15 -9.56 7.99
C ASN A 163 11.38 -10.09 9.22
N ILE A 164 10.51 -11.09 9.04
CA ILE A 164 9.92 -11.80 10.18
C ILE A 164 10.81 -12.98 10.56
N GLY A 165 11.22 -13.01 11.84
CA GLY A 165 12.02 -14.09 12.40
C GLY A 165 11.17 -15.21 13.01
N THR A 166 10.21 -14.87 13.85
CA THR A 166 9.44 -15.84 14.66
C THR A 166 7.92 -15.63 14.54
N PRO A 167 7.09 -16.64 14.90
CA PRO A 167 5.64 -16.45 15.03
C PRO A 167 5.28 -15.29 15.96
N GLU A 168 6.00 -15.12 17.08
CA GLU A 168 5.81 -14.05 18.05
C GLU A 168 6.03 -12.66 17.45
N ASP A 169 7.08 -12.49 16.64
CA ASP A 169 7.33 -11.24 15.90
C ASP A 169 6.19 -10.93 14.95
N TYR A 170 5.62 -11.97 14.31
CA TYR A 170 4.49 -11.79 13.40
C TYR A 170 3.22 -11.38 14.14
N TYR A 171 2.88 -12.01 15.27
CA TYR A 171 1.70 -11.60 16.05
C TYR A 171 1.84 -10.17 16.56
N LEU A 172 3.04 -9.74 16.94
CA LEU A 172 3.29 -8.35 17.33
C LEU A 172 3.03 -7.39 16.16
N ARG A 173 3.47 -7.75 14.94
CA ARG A 173 3.16 -6.99 13.73
C ARG A 173 1.67 -6.91 13.48
N LEU A 174 0.97 -8.05 13.50
CA LEU A 174 -0.48 -8.12 13.33
C LEU A 174 -1.22 -7.26 14.36
N LYS A 175 -0.76 -7.26 15.62
CA LYS A 175 -1.30 -6.41 16.69
C LYS A 175 -1.15 -4.91 16.38
N ASN A 176 -0.01 -4.50 15.83
CA ASN A 176 0.20 -3.11 15.43
C ASN A 176 -0.72 -2.73 14.26
N GLU A 177 -0.86 -3.62 13.28
CA GLU A 177 -1.72 -3.40 12.11
C GLU A 177 -3.19 -3.28 12.50
N VAL A 178 -3.71 -4.17 13.35
CA VAL A 178 -5.12 -4.10 13.80
C VAL A 178 -5.38 -2.88 14.67
N SER A 179 -4.40 -2.48 15.49
CA SER A 179 -4.50 -1.25 16.28
C SER A 179 -4.50 0.01 15.41
N ALA A 180 -3.76 0.01 14.30
CA ALA A 180 -3.65 1.14 13.39
C ALA A 180 -4.85 1.26 12.44
N LEU A 181 -5.21 0.16 11.77
CA LEU A 181 -6.28 0.14 10.79
C LEU A 181 -7.66 0.15 11.45
N GLY A 182 -7.80 -0.43 12.64
CA GLY A 182 -9.07 -0.62 13.33
C GLY A 182 -9.95 -1.67 12.67
N ILE A 183 -11.03 -2.06 13.36
CA ILE A 183 -11.89 -3.21 12.96
C ILE A 183 -13.33 -2.83 12.62
N SER A 184 -13.63 -1.53 12.54
CA SER A 184 -14.97 -1.04 12.20
C SER A 184 -15.19 -1.10 10.70
N LEU A 185 -15.71 -2.24 10.24
CA LEU A 185 -15.95 -2.55 8.84
C LEU A 185 -17.44 -2.54 8.47
N PRO A 186 -17.77 -2.44 7.17
CA PRO A 186 -19.13 -2.64 6.70
C PRO A 186 -19.55 -4.11 6.86
N THR A 187 -20.78 -4.33 7.29
CA THR A 187 -21.33 -5.68 7.53
C THR A 187 -22.38 -6.08 6.50
N GLY A 188 -22.70 -5.21 5.54
CA GLY A 188 -23.69 -5.46 4.50
C GLY A 188 -23.06 -5.63 3.13
N HIS A 189 -23.62 -6.53 2.31
CA HIS A 189 -23.18 -6.73 0.93
C HIS A 189 -23.20 -5.45 0.08
N ALA A 190 -24.23 -4.61 0.28
CA ALA A 190 -24.41 -3.36 -0.46
C ALA A 190 -23.22 -2.39 -0.29
N ASP A 191 -22.53 -2.42 0.85
CA ASP A 191 -21.35 -1.59 1.08
C ASP A 191 -20.19 -1.99 0.16
N TYR A 192 -20.02 -3.29 -0.10
CA TYR A 192 -18.96 -3.81 -0.98
C TYR A 192 -19.33 -3.68 -2.45
N GLN A 193 -20.62 -3.79 -2.80
CA GLN A 193 -21.11 -3.41 -4.12
C GLN A 193 -20.90 -1.92 -4.41
N HIS A 194 -21.03 -1.06 -3.39
CA HIS A 194 -20.75 0.37 -3.55
C HIS A 194 -19.24 0.63 -3.76
N ILE A 195 -18.35 -0.13 -3.11
CA ILE A 195 -16.90 -0.09 -3.41
C ILE A 195 -16.63 -0.42 -4.89
N GLU A 196 -17.31 -1.43 -5.44
CA GLU A 196 -17.23 -1.78 -6.86
C GLU A 196 -17.81 -0.68 -7.76
N TYR A 197 -18.96 -0.12 -7.40
CA TYR A 197 -19.60 1.00 -8.12
C TYR A 197 -18.70 2.23 -8.25
N VAL A 198 -17.97 2.60 -7.19
CA VAL A 198 -17.03 3.73 -7.25
C VAL A 198 -15.70 3.38 -7.93
N GLY A 199 -15.58 2.14 -8.46
CA GLY A 199 -14.41 1.67 -9.19
C GLY A 199 -13.20 1.35 -8.30
N ALA A 200 -13.37 1.26 -6.98
CA ALA A 200 -12.27 0.98 -6.03
C ALA A 200 -12.07 -0.51 -5.74
N GLY A 201 -12.92 -1.39 -6.28
CA GLY A 201 -12.75 -2.83 -6.16
C GLY A 201 -13.60 -3.59 -7.17
N SER A 202 -13.48 -4.91 -7.13
CA SER A 202 -14.34 -5.82 -7.89
C SER A 202 -14.64 -7.07 -7.08
N LEU A 203 -15.90 -7.47 -7.05
CA LEU A 203 -16.36 -8.70 -6.39
C LEU A 203 -16.15 -9.87 -7.35
N SER A 204 -15.18 -10.72 -7.00
CA SER A 204 -14.81 -11.89 -7.80
C SER A 204 -15.50 -13.16 -7.31
N ILE A 205 -15.56 -14.18 -8.18
CA ILE A 205 -16.04 -15.53 -7.80
C ILE A 205 -15.01 -16.21 -6.87
N SER A 206 -13.73 -15.88 -7.01
CA SER A 206 -12.69 -16.33 -6.09
C SER A 206 -12.88 -15.70 -4.72
N SER A 207 -12.56 -16.47 -3.68
CA SER A 207 -12.54 -15.97 -2.31
C SER A 207 -11.19 -16.24 -1.67
N HIS A 208 -10.78 -15.34 -0.77
CA HIS A 208 -9.58 -15.47 0.03
C HIS A 208 -10.02 -15.33 1.49
N SER A 209 -9.95 -16.42 2.25
CA SER A 209 -10.31 -16.43 3.66
C SER A 209 -9.40 -15.51 4.48
N PHE A 210 -9.85 -15.14 5.68
CA PHE A 210 -9.04 -14.39 6.62
C PHE A 210 -7.71 -15.11 6.90
N ALA A 211 -7.76 -16.42 7.12
CA ALA A 211 -6.57 -17.22 7.40
C ALA A 211 -5.57 -17.20 6.23
N ASN A 212 -6.05 -17.31 4.99
CA ASN A 212 -5.18 -17.22 3.82
C ASN A 212 -4.53 -15.84 3.67
N GLY A 213 -5.27 -14.77 3.97
CA GLY A 213 -4.68 -13.42 4.02
C GLY A 213 -3.61 -13.27 5.09
N ILE A 214 -3.80 -13.88 6.27
CA ILE A 214 -2.81 -13.86 7.35
C ILE A 214 -1.57 -14.69 7.02
N MET A 215 -1.71 -15.84 6.36
CA MET A 215 -0.56 -16.70 6.06
C MET A 215 0.24 -16.28 4.84
N SER A 216 -0.30 -15.42 3.99
CA SER A 216 0.30 -15.12 2.69
C SER A 216 1.74 -14.59 2.84
N GLY A 217 2.70 -15.33 2.28
CA GLY A 217 4.12 -15.00 2.32
C GLY A 217 4.83 -15.34 3.64
N VAL A 218 4.15 -16.03 4.57
CA VAL A 218 4.67 -16.50 5.85
C VAL A 218 4.16 -17.89 6.21
N GLU A 219 3.81 -18.71 5.21
CA GLU A 219 3.26 -20.05 5.39
C GLU A 219 4.18 -20.94 6.26
N GLY A 220 5.49 -20.73 6.20
CA GLY A 220 6.50 -21.42 7.01
C GLY A 220 6.45 -21.09 8.51
N LEU A 221 5.77 -20.01 8.91
CA LEU A 221 5.45 -19.76 10.32
C LEU A 221 4.25 -20.58 10.79
N TYR A 222 3.45 -21.13 9.89
CA TYR A 222 2.19 -21.86 10.20
C TYR A 222 2.31 -23.35 9.86
N THR A 223 3.35 -23.98 10.39
CA THR A 223 3.56 -25.42 10.32
C THR A 223 3.78 -26.00 11.71
N LYS A 224 3.17 -27.15 11.97
CA LYS A 224 3.47 -28.00 13.13
C LYS A 224 4.82 -28.70 12.98
N GLY A 225 5.43 -28.65 11.80
CA GLY A 225 6.65 -29.38 11.44
C GLY A 225 6.39 -30.85 11.08
N PHE A 226 7.47 -31.61 10.92
CA PHE A 226 7.49 -33.04 10.64
C PHE A 226 8.51 -33.76 11.54
N ALA A 227 8.30 -35.03 11.82
CA ALA A 227 9.22 -35.88 12.57
C ALA A 227 10.30 -36.48 11.65
N GLU A 228 11.40 -36.96 12.24
CA GLU A 228 12.54 -37.54 11.50
C GLU A 228 12.12 -38.68 10.55
N ASN A 229 11.12 -39.47 10.95
CA ASN A 229 10.61 -40.61 10.19
C ASN A 229 9.49 -40.27 9.20
N ASP A 230 9.07 -39.00 9.09
CA ASP A 230 8.04 -38.57 8.14
C ASP A 230 8.59 -38.44 6.71
N ILE A 231 9.92 -38.39 6.54
CA ILE A 231 10.60 -38.31 5.23
C ILE A 231 11.75 -39.33 5.12
N ASP A 232 12.25 -39.55 3.91
CA ASP A 232 13.39 -40.43 3.68
C ASP A 232 14.66 -39.93 4.42
N ALA A 233 15.40 -40.83 5.05
CA ALA A 233 16.55 -40.48 5.88
C ALA A 233 17.72 -39.89 5.07
N ALA A 234 17.90 -40.32 3.81
CA ALA A 234 18.93 -39.74 2.94
C ALA A 234 18.52 -38.33 2.50
N LEU A 235 17.24 -38.12 2.19
CA LEU A 235 16.70 -36.79 1.92
C LEU A 235 16.87 -35.87 3.14
N LEU A 236 16.49 -36.30 4.34
CA LEU A 236 16.65 -35.49 5.55
C LEU A 236 18.12 -35.09 5.77
N THR A 237 19.05 -36.03 5.62
CA THR A 237 20.48 -35.78 5.75
C THR A 237 20.98 -34.75 4.72
N GLU A 238 20.54 -34.88 3.46
CA GLU A 238 20.85 -33.94 2.38
C GLU A 238 20.34 -32.51 2.71
N LEU A 239 19.11 -32.39 3.18
CA LEU A 239 18.50 -31.11 3.54
C LEU A 239 19.13 -30.46 4.78
N GLN A 240 19.56 -31.25 5.75
CA GLN A 240 20.28 -30.76 6.93
C GLN A 240 21.68 -30.25 6.55
N ALA A 241 22.39 -30.95 5.65
CA ALA A 241 23.72 -30.56 5.20
C ALA A 241 23.74 -29.18 4.52
N CYS A 242 22.66 -28.81 3.82
CA CYS A 242 22.50 -27.50 3.18
C CYS A 242 21.69 -26.50 4.01
N GLN A 243 21.39 -26.81 5.28
CA GLN A 243 20.61 -25.97 6.19
C GLN A 243 19.22 -25.57 5.66
N PHE A 244 18.63 -26.42 4.81
CA PHE A 244 17.27 -26.22 4.33
C PHE A 244 16.22 -26.80 5.28
N VAL A 245 16.64 -27.65 6.21
CA VAL A 245 15.83 -28.10 7.35
C VAL A 245 16.40 -27.52 8.64
N ILE A 246 15.53 -27.01 9.49
CA ILE A 246 15.82 -26.46 10.81
C ILE A 246 14.90 -27.10 11.86
N PRO A 247 15.23 -27.04 13.16
CA PRO A 247 14.25 -27.30 14.21
C PRO A 247 13.03 -26.39 14.01
N ALA A 248 11.83 -26.93 14.20
CA ALA A 248 10.60 -26.17 13.99
C ALA A 248 10.50 -25.03 15.00
N LEU A 249 10.10 -23.85 14.53
CA LEU A 249 10.02 -22.63 15.33
C LEU A 249 9.03 -22.77 16.49
N ARG A 250 7.99 -23.59 16.30
CA ARG A 250 6.90 -23.83 17.27
C ARG A 250 7.15 -25.00 18.20
N ASP A 251 7.95 -25.97 17.77
CA ASP A 251 8.25 -27.19 18.52
C ASP A 251 9.64 -27.68 18.14
N GLN A 252 10.61 -27.44 19.03
CA GLN A 252 12.02 -27.79 18.79
C GLN A 252 12.26 -29.30 18.68
N SER A 253 11.28 -30.15 19.02
CA SER A 253 11.36 -31.61 18.85
C SER A 253 11.04 -32.07 17.42
N ARG A 254 10.53 -31.17 16.57
CA ARG A 254 10.16 -31.43 15.18
C ARG A 254 11.05 -30.62 14.23
N PHE A 255 10.99 -30.95 12.95
CA PHE A 255 11.70 -30.28 11.88
C PHE A 255 10.74 -29.44 11.02
N GLN A 256 11.26 -28.39 10.40
CA GLN A 256 10.56 -27.68 9.32
C GLN A 256 11.55 -27.26 8.24
N LEU A 257 11.03 -26.92 7.06
CA LEU A 257 11.84 -26.27 6.04
C LEU A 257 12.19 -24.84 6.48
N ASN A 258 13.43 -24.45 6.25
CA ASN A 258 13.91 -23.08 6.38
C ASN A 258 13.45 -22.25 5.17
N LEU A 259 12.14 -22.07 5.11
CA LEU A 259 11.40 -21.42 4.05
C LEU A 259 10.27 -20.63 4.70
N LEU A 260 10.21 -19.33 4.44
CA LEU A 260 9.14 -18.48 4.99
C LEU A 260 7.89 -18.52 4.11
N ALA A 261 8.04 -18.37 2.80
CA ALA A 261 6.96 -18.36 1.83
C ALA A 261 7.01 -19.57 0.89
N ASP A 262 5.87 -20.22 0.65
CA ASP A 262 5.79 -21.42 -0.19
C ASP A 262 6.29 -21.16 -1.63
N GLU A 263 6.02 -19.98 -2.17
CA GLU A 263 6.44 -19.56 -3.51
C GLU A 263 7.95 -19.45 -3.69
N ASP A 264 8.70 -19.22 -2.60
CA ASP A 264 10.15 -19.10 -2.63
C ASP A 264 10.84 -20.47 -2.70
N LEU A 265 10.08 -21.57 -2.61
CA LEU A 265 10.60 -22.94 -2.56
C LEU A 265 11.54 -23.24 -3.74
N GLU A 266 11.09 -22.97 -4.96
CA GLU A 266 11.83 -23.33 -6.18
C GLU A 266 13.11 -22.49 -6.32
N LYS A 267 13.02 -21.19 -6.01
CA LYS A 267 14.18 -20.29 -5.98
C LYS A 267 15.19 -20.74 -4.92
N ARG A 268 14.72 -21.09 -3.72
CA ARG A 268 15.57 -21.56 -2.63
C ARG A 268 16.22 -22.91 -2.94
N ALA A 269 15.47 -23.84 -3.52
CA ALA A 269 16.00 -25.13 -3.96
C ALA A 269 17.10 -24.95 -5.02
N THR A 270 16.89 -24.06 -6.00
CA THR A 270 17.88 -23.74 -7.04
C THR A 270 19.18 -23.18 -6.45
N VAL A 271 19.09 -22.22 -5.53
CA VAL A 271 20.27 -21.65 -4.85
C VAL A 271 21.08 -22.71 -4.09
N LEU A 272 20.42 -23.77 -3.63
CA LEU A 272 21.03 -24.87 -2.88
C LEU A 272 21.41 -26.09 -3.76
N GLY A 273 21.19 -26.03 -5.07
CA GLY A 273 21.47 -27.16 -5.99
C GLY A 273 20.52 -28.35 -5.82
N LEU A 274 19.28 -28.11 -5.38
CA LEU A 274 18.24 -29.09 -5.08
C LEU A 274 17.10 -29.10 -6.12
N GLU A 275 17.34 -28.63 -7.35
CA GLU A 275 16.30 -28.51 -8.39
C GLU A 275 15.65 -29.87 -8.68
N GLY A 276 16.44 -30.94 -8.67
CA GLY A 276 15.96 -32.31 -8.85
C GLY A 276 15.09 -32.84 -7.70
N ARG A 277 15.03 -32.14 -6.56
CA ARG A 277 14.26 -32.51 -5.36
C ARG A 277 12.96 -31.71 -5.19
N ILE A 278 12.65 -30.78 -6.09
CA ILE A 278 11.45 -29.93 -5.99
C ILE A 278 10.16 -30.74 -5.74
N PRO A 279 9.89 -31.89 -6.42
CA PRO A 279 8.71 -32.70 -6.13
C PRO A 279 8.66 -33.23 -4.70
N ASP A 280 9.79 -33.71 -4.17
CA ASP A 280 9.89 -34.21 -2.80
C ASP A 280 9.70 -33.07 -1.80
N LEU A 281 10.34 -31.93 -2.05
CA LEU A 281 10.21 -30.73 -1.22
C LEU A 281 8.76 -30.21 -1.15
N LYS A 282 8.01 -30.27 -2.26
CA LYS A 282 6.57 -29.93 -2.26
C LYS A 282 5.77 -30.87 -1.35
N ASN A 283 6.13 -32.15 -1.28
CA ASN A 283 5.53 -33.06 -0.30
C ASN A 283 5.91 -32.67 1.13
N VAL A 284 7.18 -32.31 1.39
CA VAL A 284 7.63 -31.87 2.72
C VAL A 284 6.91 -30.60 3.18
N VAL A 285 6.70 -29.61 2.31
CA VAL A 285 5.93 -28.38 2.61
C VAL A 285 4.52 -28.72 3.12
N SER A 286 3.90 -29.77 2.59
CA SER A 286 2.55 -30.18 3.01
C SER A 286 2.53 -30.86 4.40
N LEU A 287 3.67 -31.39 4.87
CA LEU A 287 3.74 -32.08 6.15
C LEU A 287 3.59 -31.11 7.31
N GLY A 288 2.63 -31.42 8.19
CA GLY A 288 2.38 -30.61 9.38
C GLY A 288 1.79 -29.23 9.12
N ARG A 289 1.45 -28.89 7.87
CA ARG A 289 0.78 -27.63 7.52
C ARG A 289 -0.44 -27.42 8.41
N MET A 290 -0.56 -26.24 8.99
CA MET A 290 -1.75 -25.88 9.76
C MET A 290 -2.91 -25.61 8.78
N SER A 291 -4.10 -26.09 9.13
CA SER A 291 -5.32 -25.78 8.41
C SER A 291 -5.72 -24.31 8.61
N GLU A 292 -6.53 -23.77 7.70
CA GLU A 292 -7.07 -22.41 7.83
C GLU A 292 -7.80 -22.18 9.16
N GLY A 293 -8.53 -23.19 9.65
CA GLY A 293 -9.20 -23.13 10.96
C GLY A 293 -8.22 -23.03 12.12
N GLU A 294 -7.18 -23.87 12.15
CA GLU A 294 -6.13 -23.82 13.17
C GLU A 294 -5.43 -22.44 13.21
N VAL A 295 -5.15 -21.89 12.03
CA VAL A 295 -4.49 -20.58 11.90
C VAL A 295 -5.41 -19.46 12.39
N SER A 296 -6.67 -19.47 11.96
CA SER A 296 -7.67 -18.48 12.34
C SER A 296 -7.88 -18.46 13.86
N ASP A 297 -8.05 -19.64 14.47
CA ASP A 297 -8.23 -19.77 15.91
C ASP A 297 -6.99 -19.31 16.68
N GLU A 298 -5.80 -19.66 16.22
CA GLU A 298 -4.55 -19.26 16.85
C GLU A 298 -4.33 -17.73 16.78
N VAL A 299 -4.55 -17.12 15.61
CA VAL A 299 -4.38 -15.68 15.43
C VAL A 299 -5.33 -14.91 16.33
N VAL A 300 -6.59 -15.34 16.45
CA VAL A 300 -7.55 -14.72 17.38
C VAL A 300 -7.18 -14.99 18.84
N ALA A 301 -6.63 -16.16 19.17
CA ALA A 301 -6.16 -16.43 20.52
C ALA A 301 -4.96 -15.55 20.92
N ARG A 302 -4.05 -15.26 19.98
CA ARG A 302 -2.85 -14.42 20.21
C ARG A 302 -3.12 -12.92 20.07
N VAL A 303 -4.06 -12.54 19.21
CA VAL A 303 -4.45 -11.16 18.92
C VAL A 303 -5.99 -11.07 18.88
N PRO A 304 -6.66 -11.05 20.06
CA PRO A 304 -8.13 -11.10 20.18
C PRO A 304 -8.89 -10.02 19.42
N GLU A 305 -8.25 -8.89 19.15
CA GLU A 305 -8.78 -7.76 18.37
C GLU A 305 -9.18 -8.18 16.94
N PHE A 306 -8.57 -9.23 16.38
CA PHE A 306 -8.93 -9.76 15.06
C PHE A 306 -10.26 -10.51 15.01
N SER A 307 -10.87 -10.87 16.14
CA SER A 307 -12.12 -11.64 16.16
C SER A 307 -13.20 -11.02 15.27
N THR A 308 -13.44 -9.71 15.41
CA THR A 308 -14.43 -8.98 14.60
C THR A 308 -14.02 -8.90 13.13
N LEU A 309 -12.74 -8.72 12.84
CA LEU A 309 -12.24 -8.69 11.45
C LEU A 309 -12.44 -10.04 10.78
N ARG A 310 -12.01 -11.13 11.42
CA ARG A 310 -12.21 -12.51 10.96
C ARG A 310 -13.68 -12.76 10.66
N ASP A 311 -14.55 -12.46 11.63
CA ASP A 311 -15.98 -12.73 11.50
C ASP A 311 -16.61 -11.95 10.34
N THR A 312 -16.24 -10.69 10.16
CA THR A 312 -16.73 -9.86 9.05
C THR A 312 -16.17 -10.32 7.69
N TRP A 313 -14.89 -10.69 7.67
CA TRP A 313 -14.17 -11.08 6.45
C TRP A 313 -14.70 -12.38 5.88
N ASP A 314 -14.88 -13.39 6.73
CA ASP A 314 -15.32 -14.72 6.33
C ASP A 314 -16.84 -14.89 6.28
N ASP A 315 -17.64 -13.90 6.71
CA ASP A 315 -19.10 -13.92 6.58
C ASP A 315 -19.52 -13.76 5.10
N ASP A 316 -20.13 -14.82 4.56
CA ASP A 316 -20.70 -14.91 3.21
C ASP A 316 -21.66 -13.75 2.88
N LYS A 317 -22.28 -13.13 3.88
CA LYS A 317 -23.22 -12.01 3.70
C LYS A 317 -22.54 -10.68 3.35
N THR A 318 -21.24 -10.54 3.59
CA THR A 318 -20.52 -9.29 3.31
C THR A 318 -19.99 -9.28 1.89
N GLY A 319 -19.37 -10.37 1.45
CA GLY A 319 -18.61 -10.43 0.20
C GLY A 319 -17.19 -9.88 0.32
N LEU A 320 -16.73 -9.53 1.52
CA LEU A 320 -15.38 -9.00 1.77
C LEU A 320 -14.29 -9.99 1.34
N ARG A 321 -14.41 -11.27 1.70
CA ARG A 321 -13.47 -12.31 1.21
C ARG A 321 -13.45 -12.49 -0.31
N SER A 322 -14.37 -11.90 -1.06
CA SER A 322 -14.40 -11.95 -2.53
C SER A 322 -13.96 -10.64 -3.19
N LEU A 323 -13.73 -9.58 -2.41
CA LEU A 323 -13.32 -8.27 -2.90
C LEU A 323 -11.84 -8.29 -3.33
N THR A 324 -11.61 -7.88 -4.58
CA THR A 324 -10.28 -7.56 -5.13
C THR A 324 -10.20 -6.06 -5.38
N LEU A 325 -8.99 -5.49 -5.39
CA LEU A 325 -8.78 -4.06 -5.64
C LEU A 325 -8.46 -3.82 -7.11
N THR A 326 -9.09 -2.79 -7.68
CA THR A 326 -8.71 -2.20 -8.97
C THR A 326 -7.42 -1.37 -8.82
N SER A 327 -6.90 -0.78 -9.89
CA SER A 327 -5.79 0.18 -9.77
C SER A 327 -6.11 1.37 -8.84
N VAL A 328 -7.35 1.86 -8.91
CA VAL A 328 -7.87 2.91 -8.01
C VAL A 328 -7.92 2.38 -6.57
N GLY A 329 -8.42 1.16 -6.38
CA GLY A 329 -8.44 0.48 -5.09
C GLY A 329 -7.06 0.29 -4.48
N LEU A 330 -6.06 -0.07 -5.29
CA LEU A 330 -4.67 -0.22 -4.85
C LEU A 330 -4.08 1.12 -4.39
N ALA A 331 -4.30 2.20 -5.15
CA ALA A 331 -3.86 3.53 -4.75
C ALA A 331 -4.52 4.00 -3.44
N LEU A 332 -5.84 3.77 -3.29
CA LEU A 332 -6.56 4.08 -2.05
C LEU A 332 -6.08 3.22 -0.87
N GLY A 333 -5.97 1.91 -1.06
CA GLY A 333 -5.56 0.97 -0.04
C GLY A 333 -4.15 1.24 0.45
N HIS A 334 -3.23 1.51 -0.48
CA HIS A 334 -1.86 1.93 -0.17
C HIS A 334 -1.83 3.22 0.63
N ALA A 335 -2.53 4.28 0.18
CA ALA A 335 -2.55 5.56 0.87
C ALA A 335 -3.11 5.43 2.30
N TYR A 336 -4.21 4.70 2.49
CA TYR A 336 -4.78 4.47 3.82
C TYR A 336 -3.89 3.61 4.71
N TRP A 337 -3.33 2.52 4.17
CA TRP A 337 -2.47 1.62 4.93
C TRP A 337 -1.17 2.31 5.38
N THR A 338 -0.46 2.97 4.47
CA THR A 338 0.79 3.68 4.79
C THR A 338 0.56 4.79 5.81
N ARG A 339 -0.50 5.59 5.64
CA ARG A 339 -0.88 6.65 6.58
C ARG A 339 -1.16 6.12 7.99
N LEU A 340 -1.97 5.08 8.10
CA LEU A 340 -2.44 4.60 9.40
C LEU A 340 -1.36 3.81 10.15
N THR A 341 -0.50 3.10 9.43
CA THR A 341 0.51 2.21 10.02
C THR A 341 1.90 2.84 10.12
N GLY A 342 2.14 3.94 9.40
CA GLY A 342 3.47 4.55 9.25
C GLY A 342 4.39 3.79 8.29
N SER A 343 3.87 2.81 7.53
CA SER A 343 4.62 2.07 6.52
C SER A 343 5.04 2.96 5.35
N ASN A 344 6.21 2.72 4.76
CA ASN A 344 6.83 3.59 3.74
C ASN A 344 7.10 2.90 2.39
N ALA A 345 6.35 1.85 2.05
CA ALA A 345 6.53 1.13 0.78
C ALA A 345 6.13 2.01 -0.43
N SER A 346 6.88 1.93 -1.53
CA SER A 346 6.55 2.65 -2.77
C SER A 346 5.30 2.06 -3.45
N LEU A 347 4.40 2.93 -3.93
CA LEU A 347 3.22 2.51 -4.69
C LEU A 347 3.57 1.77 -5.99
N GLU A 348 4.75 2.04 -6.55
CA GLU A 348 5.30 1.40 -7.76
C GLU A 348 5.34 -0.13 -7.69
N ILE A 349 5.44 -0.71 -6.48
CA ILE A 349 5.41 -2.17 -6.28
C ILE A 349 4.11 -2.77 -6.83
N TRP A 350 3.00 -2.04 -6.75
CA TRP A 350 1.66 -2.50 -7.16
C TRP A 350 1.16 -1.86 -8.45
N LEU A 351 1.66 -0.66 -8.77
CA LEU A 351 1.32 0.09 -9.97
C LEU A 351 2.62 0.53 -10.67
N PRO A 352 3.30 -0.40 -11.38
CA PRO A 352 4.56 -0.11 -12.06
C PRO A 352 4.42 0.98 -13.11
#